data_AF-A1BGV6-F1
#
_entry.id   AF-A1BGV6-F1
#
_cell.length_a   1.000
_cell.length_b   1.000
_cell.length_c   1.000
_cell.angle_alpha   90.00
_cell.angle_beta   90.00
_cell.angle_gamma   90.00
#
_symmetry.space_group_name_H-M   'P 1'
#
loop_
_entity.id
_entity.type
_entity.pdbx_description
1 polymer ?
#
loop_
_entity_poly.entity_id
_entity_poly.type
_entity_poly.pdbx_seq_one_letter_code
_entity_poly.pdbx_strand_id
1 'polypeptide(L)'
;MTDKELNSTGEQIIVDHIQPAAYAIADDIDMNLNALAKFVPWYYDVAATTEIKDITRVKKILRDNKVPLNIPDTLFYEVGSEMEAGFAELFANSGFAGTSAEELQRTGVIGMKFGFNIFANQNVGTHTKGTASVSALLTSGAFLKGATVLNLDAAAVTGTLVKGDSFAINGDPQRYAVVNESPVTAAGNTFTGVQIFPALSKDVADNIAVTVSLVNHVENVAYHRNAFALAMAPLSEMGREFSVKVETVFDEASGIALRARMWYDADKSKTKVALDALYGVKCLDANLAVKARKA
;
A
#
# COMPACT_ATOMS: atom_id res chain seq x y z
N MET A 1 -5.68 11.19 32.70
CA MET A 1 -4.87 10.88 33.89
C MET A 1 -5.43 11.63 35.08
N THR A 2 -5.52 11.02 36.25
CA THR A 2 -5.97 11.70 37.49
C THR A 2 -4.80 12.42 38.16
N ASP A 3 -5.11 13.40 39.01
CA ASP A 3 -4.08 14.20 39.71
C ASP A 3 -3.20 13.35 40.65
N LYS A 4 -3.71 12.22 41.14
CA LYS A 4 -2.95 11.26 41.95
C LYS A 4 -1.87 10.54 41.14
N GLU A 5 -2.21 10.12 39.92
CA GLU A 5 -1.30 9.41 39.01
C GLU A 5 -0.22 10.36 38.45
N LEU A 6 -0.58 11.63 38.23
CA LEU A 6 0.37 12.64 37.76
C LEU A 6 1.48 12.91 38.78
N ASN A 7 1.13 12.90 40.07
CA ASN A 7 2.07 13.14 41.18
C ASN A 7 2.98 11.93 41.44
N SER A 8 2.48 10.70 41.26
CA SER A 8 3.27 9.48 41.53
C SER A 8 4.28 9.12 40.45
N THR A 9 4.03 9.51 39.19
CA THR A 9 4.71 8.90 38.03
C THR A 9 5.64 9.87 37.29
N GLY A 10 5.56 11.18 37.56
CA GLY A 10 6.53 12.18 37.06
C GLY A 10 6.75 12.12 35.54
N GLU A 11 8.02 12.09 35.10
CA GLU A 11 8.40 12.04 33.68
C GLU A 11 8.18 10.67 33.00
N GLN A 12 8.05 9.57 33.77
CA GLN A 12 7.82 8.23 33.19
C GLN A 12 6.50 8.13 32.41
N ILE A 13 5.55 9.03 32.71
CA ILE A 13 4.26 9.18 32.01
C ILE A 13 4.46 9.47 30.51
N ILE A 14 5.50 10.23 30.15
CA ILE A 14 5.77 10.58 28.75
C ILE A 14 6.16 9.30 27.98
N VAL A 15 6.99 8.46 28.58
CA VAL A 15 7.44 7.20 28.02
C VAL A 15 6.28 6.18 27.95
N ASP A 16 5.46 6.09 28.99
CA ASP A 16 4.44 5.04 29.09
C ASP A 16 3.16 5.33 28.29
N HIS A 17 2.86 6.59 27.97
CA HIS A 17 1.59 6.97 27.34
C HIS A 17 1.72 7.80 26.06
N ILE A 18 2.69 8.72 25.99
CA ILE A 18 2.82 9.59 24.81
C ILE A 18 3.54 8.84 23.68
N GLN A 19 4.61 8.10 24.00
CA GLN A 19 5.36 7.33 23.01
C GLN A 19 4.51 6.21 22.34
N PRO A 20 3.74 5.37 23.07
CA PRO A 20 2.85 4.40 22.45
C PRO A 20 1.75 5.03 21.60
N ALA A 21 1.24 6.21 21.99
CA ALA A 21 0.26 6.94 21.21
C ALA A 21 0.87 7.47 19.89
N ALA A 22 2.12 7.93 19.91
CA ALA A 22 2.84 8.32 18.70
C ALA A 22 3.07 7.11 17.77
N TYR A 23 3.42 5.94 18.32
CA TYR A 23 3.54 4.71 17.54
C TYR A 23 2.22 4.28 16.90
N ALA A 24 1.10 4.38 17.62
CA ALA A 24 -0.21 4.06 17.05
C ALA A 24 -0.59 4.96 15.86
N ILE A 25 -0.20 6.24 15.88
CA ILE A 25 -0.40 7.14 14.74
C ILE A 25 0.52 6.76 13.57
N ALA A 26 1.78 6.42 13.83
CA ALA A 26 2.71 5.97 12.80
C ALA A 26 2.22 4.67 12.14
N ASP A 27 1.71 3.73 12.94
CA ASP A 27 1.13 2.46 12.48
C ASP A 27 -0.11 2.70 11.60
N ASP A 28 -1.02 3.60 12.01
CA ASP A 28 -2.19 3.96 11.21
C ASP A 28 -1.80 4.59 9.86
N ILE A 29 -0.80 5.47 9.82
CA ILE A 29 -0.29 6.04 8.56
C ILE A 29 0.28 4.93 7.66
N ASP A 30 1.06 4.02 8.23
CA ASP A 30 1.69 2.93 7.50
C ASP A 30 0.67 1.91 6.96
N MET A 31 -0.35 1.56 7.75
CA MET A 31 -1.47 0.72 7.28
C MET A 31 -2.22 1.37 6.11
N ASN A 32 -2.44 2.69 6.17
CA ASN A 32 -3.10 3.42 5.09
C ASN A 32 -2.23 3.51 3.82
N LEU A 33 -0.91 3.61 3.96
CA LEU A 33 0.02 3.52 2.83
C LEU A 33 0.03 2.11 2.22
N ASN A 34 0.13 1.07 3.04
CA ASN A 34 0.06 -0.33 2.61
C ASN A 34 -1.26 -0.64 1.87
N ALA A 35 -2.37 -0.06 2.30
CA ALA A 35 -3.66 -0.21 1.62
C ALA A 35 -3.66 0.31 0.17
N LEU A 36 -2.71 1.17 -0.21
CA LEU A 36 -2.57 1.67 -1.58
C LEU A 36 -2.08 0.58 -2.56
N ALA A 37 -1.48 -0.51 -2.08
CA ALA A 37 -1.05 -1.63 -2.93
C ALA A 37 -2.22 -2.19 -3.77
N LYS A 38 -3.45 -2.15 -3.25
CA LYS A 38 -4.67 -2.58 -3.96
C LYS A 38 -4.98 -1.77 -5.22
N PHE A 39 -4.45 -0.56 -5.36
CA PHE A 39 -4.61 0.25 -6.59
C PHE A 39 -3.65 -0.19 -7.70
N VAL A 40 -2.62 -0.98 -7.39
CA VAL A 40 -1.61 -1.40 -8.34
C VAL A 40 -2.13 -2.59 -9.17
N PRO A 41 -2.30 -2.44 -10.50
CA PRO A 41 -2.85 -3.49 -11.35
C PRO A 41 -1.80 -4.48 -11.84
N TRP A 42 -0.54 -4.06 -11.87
CA TRP A 42 0.58 -4.88 -12.34
C TRP A 42 1.00 -5.86 -11.27
N TYR A 43 1.25 -7.10 -11.68
CA TYR A 43 1.71 -8.11 -10.76
C TYR A 43 2.72 -9.07 -11.40
N TYR A 44 3.49 -9.71 -10.54
CA TYR A 44 4.30 -10.89 -10.82
C TYR A 44 4.00 -11.93 -9.75
N ASP A 45 3.74 -13.16 -10.17
CA ASP A 45 3.53 -14.28 -9.25
C ASP A 45 4.89 -14.84 -8.85
N VAL A 46 5.19 -14.69 -7.56
CA VAL A 46 6.46 -15.10 -6.96
C VAL A 46 6.54 -16.62 -6.95
N ALA A 47 7.73 -17.16 -7.23
CA ALA A 47 7.96 -18.59 -7.19
C ALA A 47 7.69 -19.16 -5.77
N ALA A 48 7.31 -20.44 -5.68
CA ALA A 48 7.08 -21.10 -4.40
C ALA A 48 8.34 -21.05 -3.51
N THR A 49 9.51 -21.20 -4.12
CA THR A 49 10.81 -20.92 -3.49
C THR A 49 11.36 -19.63 -4.06
N THR A 50 11.66 -18.67 -3.19
CA THR A 50 12.16 -17.35 -3.59
C THR A 50 13.46 -17.48 -4.37
N GLU A 51 13.52 -16.84 -5.54
CA GLU A 51 14.67 -16.86 -6.43
C GLU A 51 15.03 -15.45 -6.94
N ILE A 52 16.22 -15.31 -7.52
CA ILE A 52 16.68 -14.04 -8.13
C ILE A 52 15.70 -13.55 -9.22
N LYS A 53 14.97 -14.46 -9.86
CA LYS A 53 13.97 -14.09 -10.86
C LYS A 53 12.83 -13.27 -10.26
N ASP A 54 12.53 -13.43 -8.97
CA ASP A 54 11.45 -12.70 -8.32
C ASP A 54 11.74 -11.19 -8.19
N ILE A 55 13.01 -10.80 -8.22
CA ILE A 55 13.40 -9.38 -8.26
C ILE A 55 13.54 -8.91 -9.72
N THR A 56 14.21 -9.70 -10.56
CA THR A 56 14.51 -9.28 -11.94
C THR A 56 13.28 -9.25 -12.84
N ARG A 57 12.29 -10.12 -12.63
CA ARG A 57 11.02 -10.11 -13.38
C ARG A 57 10.12 -8.95 -12.99
N VAL A 58 10.08 -8.59 -11.70
CA VAL A 58 9.42 -7.36 -11.23
C VAL A 58 10.05 -6.13 -11.87
N LYS A 59 11.39 -6.06 -11.90
CA LYS A 59 12.11 -4.97 -12.59
C LYS A 59 11.82 -4.92 -14.09
N LYS A 60 11.68 -6.08 -14.74
CA LYS A 60 11.31 -6.16 -16.15
C LYS A 60 9.96 -5.52 -16.39
N ILE A 61 8.95 -5.80 -15.57
CA ILE A 61 7.61 -5.20 -15.70
C ILE A 61 7.68 -3.67 -15.56
N LEU A 62 8.40 -3.17 -14.55
CA LEU A 62 8.60 -1.72 -14.40
C LEU A 62 9.30 -1.09 -15.62
N ARG A 63 10.28 -1.79 -16.20
CA ARG A 63 10.95 -1.33 -17.43
C ARG A 63 10.00 -1.34 -18.63
N ASP A 64 9.18 -2.38 -18.78
CA ASP A 64 8.19 -2.51 -19.85
C ASP A 64 7.12 -1.40 -19.74
N ASN A 65 6.78 -1.00 -18.50
CA ASN A 65 5.92 0.14 -18.18
C ASN A 65 6.59 1.51 -18.36
N LYS A 66 7.84 1.56 -18.83
CA LYS A 66 8.62 2.78 -19.08
C LYS A 66 8.88 3.62 -17.83
N VAL A 67 8.97 2.99 -16.67
CA VAL A 67 9.38 3.66 -15.42
C VAL A 67 10.82 4.17 -15.57
N PRO A 68 11.14 5.41 -15.16
CA PRO A 68 12.51 5.89 -15.13
C PRO A 68 13.32 5.11 -14.08
N LEU A 69 14.27 4.29 -14.54
CA LEU A 69 15.16 3.48 -13.68
C LEU A 69 16.59 4.04 -13.59
N ASN A 70 16.84 5.22 -14.15
CA ASN A 70 18.16 5.82 -14.28
C ASN A 70 18.62 6.58 -13.03
N ILE A 71 17.72 6.83 -12.08
CA ILE A 71 18.03 7.53 -10.84
C ILE A 71 18.26 6.48 -9.74
N PRO A 72 19.46 6.41 -9.14
CA PRO A 72 19.71 5.51 -8.03
C PRO A 72 18.83 5.86 -6.82
N ASP A 73 18.51 4.86 -5.98
CA ASP A 73 17.75 5.02 -4.73
C ASP A 73 16.32 5.58 -4.87
N THR A 74 15.69 5.34 -6.03
CA THR A 74 14.29 5.72 -6.28
C THR A 74 13.34 4.53 -6.33
N LEU A 75 13.88 3.32 -6.30
CA LEU A 75 13.13 2.07 -6.38
C LEU A 75 13.16 1.38 -5.03
N PHE A 76 11.98 1.09 -4.54
CA PHE A 76 11.74 0.48 -3.25
C PHE A 76 11.03 -0.85 -3.46
N TYR A 77 11.31 -1.81 -2.58
CA TYR A 77 10.64 -3.09 -2.58
C TYR A 77 10.29 -3.46 -1.14
N GLU A 78 9.01 -3.30 -0.83
CA GLU A 78 8.42 -3.70 0.42
C GLU A 78 8.09 -5.19 0.39
N VAL A 79 8.58 -5.91 1.39
CA VAL A 79 8.39 -7.36 1.52
C VAL A 79 7.79 -7.71 2.87
N GLY A 80 6.87 -8.68 2.88
CA GLY A 80 6.39 -9.33 4.08
C GLY A 80 7.36 -10.43 4.54
N SER A 81 7.07 -11.00 5.71
CA SER A 81 7.96 -11.92 6.43
C SER A 81 8.44 -13.13 5.61
N GLU A 82 7.58 -13.74 4.80
CA GLU A 82 7.94 -14.93 4.01
C GLU A 82 8.92 -14.60 2.88
N MET A 83 8.69 -13.49 2.18
CA MET A 83 9.61 -13.03 1.14
C MET A 83 10.92 -12.51 1.72
N GLU A 84 10.87 -11.84 2.87
CA GLU A 84 12.06 -11.43 3.61
C GLU A 84 12.93 -12.64 3.95
N ALA A 85 12.37 -13.68 4.56
CA ALA A 85 13.10 -14.90 4.90
C ALA A 85 13.73 -15.54 3.65
N GLY A 86 12.97 -15.67 2.57
CA GLY A 86 13.49 -16.22 1.31
C GLY A 86 14.61 -15.39 0.70
N PHE A 87 14.54 -14.07 0.76
CA PHE A 87 15.63 -13.20 0.29
C PHE A 87 16.84 -13.23 1.23
N ALA A 88 16.62 -13.31 2.54
CA ALA A 88 17.70 -13.44 3.52
C ALA A 88 18.49 -14.73 3.27
N GLU A 89 17.83 -15.87 3.07
CA GLU A 89 18.50 -17.14 2.74
C GLU A 89 19.26 -17.07 1.42
N LEU A 90 18.64 -16.49 0.38
CA LEU A 90 19.24 -16.37 -0.95
C LEU A 90 20.51 -15.51 -0.93
N PHE A 91 20.49 -14.38 -0.22
CA PHE A 91 21.61 -13.43 -0.19
C PHE A 91 22.61 -13.70 0.94
N ALA A 92 22.25 -14.47 1.97
CA ALA A 92 23.21 -14.93 2.98
C ALA A 92 24.15 -16.01 2.43
N ASN A 93 23.84 -16.58 1.26
CA ASN A 93 24.71 -17.53 0.60
C ASN A 93 25.93 -16.81 -0.01
N SER A 94 27.12 -17.07 0.56
CA SER A 94 28.39 -16.44 0.16
C SER A 94 28.81 -16.75 -1.28
N GLY A 95 28.35 -17.87 -1.85
CA GLY A 95 28.56 -18.22 -3.25
C GLY A 95 27.85 -17.28 -4.23
N PHE A 96 26.82 -16.57 -3.78
CA PHE A 96 26.05 -15.62 -4.59
C PHE A 96 26.35 -14.16 -4.26
N ALA A 97 26.61 -13.82 -3.00
CA ALA A 97 26.65 -12.43 -2.53
C ALA A 97 28.05 -11.93 -2.07
N GLY A 98 29.06 -12.79 -2.02
CA GLY A 98 30.44 -12.41 -1.66
C GLY A 98 30.51 -11.70 -0.31
N THR A 99 31.25 -10.58 -0.22
CA THR A 99 31.39 -9.79 1.01
C THR A 99 30.09 -9.18 1.52
N SER A 100 29.09 -8.96 0.64
CA SER A 100 27.77 -8.46 1.07
C SER A 100 26.92 -9.51 1.78
N ALA A 101 27.27 -10.81 1.63
CA ALA A 101 26.64 -11.88 2.40
C ALA A 101 26.98 -11.76 3.89
N GLU A 102 28.23 -11.40 4.20
CA GLU A 102 28.72 -11.27 5.58
C GLU A 102 28.03 -10.11 6.31
N GLU A 103 27.73 -9.01 5.62
CA GLU A 103 26.99 -7.89 6.19
C GLU A 103 25.55 -8.29 6.51
N LEU A 104 24.85 -8.94 5.58
CA LEU A 104 23.50 -9.46 5.80
C LEU A 104 23.46 -10.47 6.95
N GLN A 105 24.42 -11.40 7.01
CA GLN A 105 24.51 -12.37 8.10
C GLN A 105 24.72 -11.71 9.47
N ARG A 106 25.31 -10.52 9.53
CA ARG A 106 25.59 -9.79 10.77
C ARG A 106 24.49 -8.83 11.17
N THR A 107 23.89 -8.12 10.22
CA THR A 107 22.91 -7.05 10.49
C THR A 107 21.46 -7.50 10.30
N GLY A 108 21.23 -8.57 9.54
CA GLY A 108 19.89 -9.02 9.12
C GLY A 108 19.25 -8.13 8.05
N VAL A 109 19.95 -7.11 7.56
CA VAL A 109 19.39 -6.15 6.58
C VAL A 109 19.79 -6.55 5.16
N ILE A 110 18.79 -6.78 4.30
CA ILE A 110 18.99 -7.17 2.88
C ILE A 110 19.68 -6.05 2.08
N GLY A 111 19.21 -4.81 2.30
CA GLY A 111 19.72 -3.61 1.66
C GLY A 111 19.45 -3.57 0.15
N MET A 112 20.31 -2.86 -0.58
CA MET A 112 20.11 -2.66 -2.01
C MET A 112 20.50 -3.90 -2.83
N LYS A 113 19.55 -4.43 -3.62
CA LYS A 113 19.78 -5.53 -4.56
C LYS A 113 19.11 -5.24 -5.90
N PHE A 114 19.83 -5.45 -7.00
CA PHE A 114 19.36 -5.18 -8.37
C PHE A 114 18.77 -3.77 -8.59
N GLY A 115 19.18 -2.78 -7.79
CA GLY A 115 18.70 -1.41 -7.85
C GLY A 115 17.41 -1.13 -7.07
N PHE A 116 16.85 -2.11 -6.35
CA PHE A 116 15.80 -1.90 -5.36
C PHE A 116 16.41 -1.77 -3.97
N ASN A 117 15.91 -0.83 -3.19
CA ASN A 117 16.07 -0.83 -1.74
C ASN A 117 15.01 -1.75 -1.14
N ILE A 118 15.43 -2.93 -0.66
CA ILE A 118 14.53 -3.95 -0.13
C ILE A 118 14.42 -3.74 1.38
N PHE A 119 13.20 -3.58 1.87
CA PHE A 119 12.90 -3.46 3.29
C PHE A 119 11.70 -4.33 3.66
N ALA A 120 11.74 -4.88 4.86
CA ALA A 120 10.64 -5.64 5.42
C ALA A 120 9.67 -4.72 6.16
N ASN A 121 8.38 -4.99 6.02
CA ASN A 121 7.34 -4.32 6.79
C ASN A 121 6.36 -5.37 7.36
N GLN A 122 5.95 -5.16 8.61
CA GLN A 122 5.01 -6.04 9.31
C GLN A 122 3.55 -5.74 8.96
N ASN A 123 3.29 -4.56 8.42
CA ASN A 123 1.96 -4.13 8.03
C ASN A 123 1.61 -4.46 6.57
N VAL A 124 2.46 -5.26 5.90
CA VAL A 124 2.17 -5.76 4.56
C VAL A 124 0.86 -6.55 4.59
N GLY A 125 -0.11 -6.05 3.83
CA GLY A 125 -1.44 -6.60 3.78
C GLY A 125 -1.53 -7.92 3.03
N THR A 126 -2.71 -8.55 3.11
CA THR A 126 -3.09 -9.67 2.27
C THR A 126 -4.28 -9.30 1.38
N HIS A 127 -4.30 -9.83 0.18
CA HIS A 127 -5.42 -9.74 -0.74
C HIS A 127 -6.22 -11.04 -0.72
N THR A 128 -7.50 -10.92 -0.39
CA THR A 128 -8.47 -11.99 -0.59
C THR A 128 -9.20 -11.73 -1.90
N LYS A 129 -9.14 -12.70 -2.82
CA LYS A 129 -9.75 -12.56 -4.14
C LYS A 129 -11.27 -12.47 -4.09
N GLY A 130 -11.84 -11.87 -5.13
CA GLY A 130 -13.27 -11.94 -5.39
C GLY A 130 -13.76 -13.38 -5.63
N THR A 131 -15.07 -13.58 -5.46
CA THR A 131 -15.72 -14.90 -5.59
C THR A 131 -16.32 -15.13 -6.98
N ALA A 132 -15.99 -14.29 -7.97
CA ALA A 132 -16.47 -14.43 -9.34
C ALA A 132 -16.28 -15.88 -9.85
N SER A 133 -17.38 -16.49 -10.30
CA SER A 133 -17.41 -17.91 -10.68
C SER A 133 -16.58 -18.22 -11.93
N VAL A 134 -16.29 -17.20 -12.73
CA VAL A 134 -15.46 -17.28 -13.94
C VAL A 134 -14.48 -16.11 -13.97
N SER A 135 -13.28 -16.35 -14.50
CA SER A 135 -12.24 -15.33 -14.71
C SER A 135 -12.28 -14.69 -16.10
N ALA A 136 -12.94 -15.34 -17.06
CA ALA A 136 -13.17 -14.81 -18.41
C ALA A 136 -14.50 -14.08 -18.46
N LEU A 137 -14.44 -12.76 -18.61
CA LEU A 137 -15.57 -11.85 -18.73
C LEU A 137 -15.51 -11.13 -20.07
N LEU A 138 -16.54 -10.36 -20.37
CA LEU A 138 -16.66 -9.51 -21.54
C LEU A 138 -17.05 -8.10 -21.10
N THR A 139 -16.64 -7.07 -21.86
CA THR A 139 -17.17 -5.73 -21.64
C THR A 139 -18.63 -5.67 -22.04
N SER A 140 -19.47 -5.10 -21.17
CA SER A 140 -20.90 -4.92 -21.39
C SER A 140 -21.18 -3.47 -21.79
N GLY A 141 -21.20 -3.21 -23.09
CA GLY A 141 -21.27 -1.89 -23.68
C GLY A 141 -19.91 -1.35 -24.16
N ALA A 142 -19.98 -0.26 -24.95
CA ALA A 142 -18.80 0.45 -25.43
C ALA A 142 -18.38 1.56 -24.46
N PHE A 143 -17.09 1.65 -24.19
CA PHE A 143 -16.50 2.64 -23.28
C PHE A 143 -15.40 3.44 -23.99
N LEU A 144 -15.40 4.75 -23.75
CA LEU A 144 -14.39 5.65 -24.30
C LEU A 144 -13.15 5.70 -23.40
N LYS A 145 -12.02 6.09 -23.99
CA LYS A 145 -10.79 6.40 -23.27
C LYS A 145 -11.06 7.36 -22.11
N GLY A 146 -10.45 7.08 -20.97
CA GLY A 146 -10.62 7.87 -19.74
C GLY A 146 -11.83 7.48 -18.89
N ALA A 147 -12.65 6.51 -19.32
CA ALA A 147 -13.68 5.95 -18.45
C ALA A 147 -13.04 5.31 -17.21
N THR A 148 -13.65 5.58 -16.04
CA THR A 148 -13.24 5.06 -14.73
C THR A 148 -14.23 4.02 -14.21
N VAL A 149 -15.30 3.77 -14.95
CA VAL A 149 -16.35 2.80 -14.60
C VAL A 149 -16.64 1.96 -15.82
N LEU A 150 -16.69 0.64 -15.64
CA LEU A 150 -17.02 -0.35 -16.64
C LEU A 150 -18.15 -1.25 -16.15
N ASN A 151 -18.86 -1.86 -17.10
CA ASN A 151 -19.73 -2.99 -16.84
C ASN A 151 -19.11 -4.21 -17.49
N LEU A 152 -19.13 -5.34 -16.78
CA LEU A 152 -18.59 -6.61 -17.23
C LEU A 152 -19.66 -7.68 -17.18
N ASP A 153 -19.74 -8.54 -18.17
CA ASP A 153 -20.68 -9.66 -18.17
C ASP A 153 -20.02 -10.97 -18.63
N ALA A 154 -20.79 -12.05 -18.55
CA ALA A 154 -20.45 -13.33 -19.15
C ALA A 154 -21.74 -14.12 -19.42
N ALA A 155 -21.65 -15.24 -20.14
CA ALA A 155 -22.81 -16.10 -20.39
C ALA A 155 -23.48 -16.59 -19.08
N ALA A 156 -22.67 -16.89 -18.06
CA ALA A 156 -23.12 -17.20 -16.71
C ALA A 156 -22.06 -16.76 -15.71
N VAL A 157 -22.40 -15.81 -14.83
CA VAL A 157 -21.49 -15.36 -13.77
C VAL A 157 -22.23 -15.01 -12.49
N THR A 158 -21.68 -15.47 -11.39
CA THR A 158 -22.12 -15.18 -10.02
C THR A 158 -20.92 -14.81 -9.17
N GLY A 159 -21.16 -14.37 -7.93
CA GLY A 159 -20.10 -13.99 -7.00
C GLY A 159 -19.74 -12.51 -7.08
N THR A 160 -18.54 -12.18 -6.61
CA THR A 160 -18.09 -10.80 -6.40
C THR A 160 -16.74 -10.49 -7.02
N LEU A 161 -16.56 -9.23 -7.42
CA LEU A 161 -15.25 -8.62 -7.64
C LEU A 161 -14.95 -7.70 -6.46
N VAL A 162 -13.71 -7.72 -5.96
CA VAL A 162 -13.30 -6.94 -4.79
C VAL A 162 -12.14 -6.00 -5.11
N LYS A 163 -11.98 -4.97 -4.28
CA LYS A 163 -10.88 -4.00 -4.40
C LYS A 163 -9.52 -4.71 -4.39
N GLY A 164 -8.70 -4.46 -5.41
CA GLY A 164 -7.39 -5.10 -5.57
C GLY A 164 -7.34 -6.23 -6.60
N ASP A 165 -8.49 -6.72 -7.07
CA ASP A 165 -8.55 -7.69 -8.18
C ASP A 165 -8.03 -7.03 -9.46
N SER A 166 -7.00 -7.62 -10.07
CA SER A 166 -6.38 -7.16 -11.31
C SER A 166 -6.98 -7.87 -12.52
N PHE A 167 -7.24 -7.13 -13.59
CA PHE A 167 -7.70 -7.69 -14.86
C PHE A 167 -6.99 -7.05 -16.06
N ALA A 168 -7.05 -7.76 -17.18
CA ALA A 168 -6.53 -7.30 -18.46
C ALA A 168 -7.65 -7.33 -19.50
N ILE A 169 -7.71 -6.31 -20.36
CA ILE A 169 -8.66 -6.22 -21.47
C ILE A 169 -7.93 -6.61 -22.75
N ASN A 170 -8.53 -7.49 -23.55
CA ASN A 170 -7.88 -7.98 -24.76
C ASN A 170 -7.56 -6.84 -25.74
N GLY A 171 -6.33 -6.85 -26.26
CA GLY A 171 -5.79 -5.82 -27.14
C GLY A 171 -5.40 -4.52 -26.44
N ASP A 172 -5.56 -4.37 -25.12
CA ASP A 172 -4.98 -3.27 -24.34
C ASP A 172 -3.67 -3.74 -23.68
N PRO A 173 -2.53 -3.08 -23.88
CA PRO A 173 -1.32 -3.39 -23.13
C PRO A 173 -1.42 -3.00 -21.65
N GLN A 174 -2.37 -2.14 -21.27
CA GLN A 174 -2.59 -1.71 -19.89
C GLN A 174 -3.32 -2.78 -19.05
N ARG A 175 -2.98 -2.86 -17.76
CA ARG A 175 -3.75 -3.61 -16.77
C ARG A 175 -4.53 -2.67 -15.86
N TYR A 176 -5.60 -3.20 -15.29
CA TYR A 176 -6.53 -2.43 -14.47
C TYR A 176 -6.79 -3.15 -13.15
N ALA A 177 -7.01 -2.39 -12.08
CA ALA A 177 -7.40 -2.88 -10.78
C ALA A 177 -8.83 -2.42 -10.47
N VAL A 178 -9.61 -3.30 -9.85
CA VAL A 178 -10.93 -2.94 -9.30
C VAL A 178 -10.72 -2.09 -8.05
N VAL A 179 -11.40 -0.96 -7.95
CA VAL A 179 -11.23 0.01 -6.84
C VAL A 179 -12.51 0.32 -6.06
N ASN A 180 -13.61 -0.38 -6.33
CA ASN A 180 -14.84 -0.24 -5.54
C ASN A 180 -14.56 -0.55 -4.06
N GLU A 181 -14.95 0.35 -3.15
CA GLU A 181 -14.80 0.10 -1.70
C GLU A 181 -15.68 -1.04 -1.20
N SER A 182 -16.83 -1.27 -1.85
CA SER A 182 -17.71 -2.41 -1.58
C SER A 182 -17.60 -3.46 -2.71
N PRO A 183 -17.67 -4.77 -2.40
CA PRO A 183 -17.66 -5.82 -3.41
C PRO A 183 -18.75 -5.62 -4.47
N VAL A 184 -18.37 -5.67 -5.75
CA VAL A 184 -19.34 -5.62 -6.86
C VAL A 184 -19.89 -7.02 -7.06
N THR A 185 -21.18 -7.20 -6.79
CA THR A 185 -21.86 -8.50 -6.92
C THR A 185 -22.48 -8.64 -8.30
N ALA A 186 -22.27 -9.78 -8.95
CA ALA A 186 -22.94 -10.07 -10.22
C ALA A 186 -24.44 -10.24 -10.01
N ALA A 187 -25.24 -9.54 -10.81
CA ALA A 187 -26.68 -9.69 -10.87
C ALA A 187 -27.10 -9.85 -12.33
N GLY A 188 -27.91 -10.88 -12.64
CA GLY A 188 -28.33 -11.15 -14.02
C GLY A 188 -27.18 -11.45 -14.99
N ASN A 189 -26.11 -12.09 -14.52
CA ASN A 189 -24.86 -12.36 -15.26
C ASN A 189 -24.04 -11.13 -15.63
N THR A 190 -24.25 -10.00 -14.94
CA THR A 190 -23.51 -8.75 -15.18
C THR A 190 -23.01 -8.16 -13.86
N PHE A 191 -21.77 -7.72 -13.84
CA PHE A 191 -21.21 -6.78 -12.87
C PHE A 191 -21.43 -5.36 -13.39
N THR A 192 -22.32 -4.61 -12.74
CA THR A 192 -22.59 -3.21 -13.09
C THR A 192 -21.79 -2.28 -12.18
N GLY A 193 -21.17 -1.23 -12.74
CA GLY A 193 -20.51 -0.19 -11.96
C GLY A 193 -19.15 -0.59 -11.39
N VAL A 194 -18.37 -1.40 -12.12
CA VAL A 194 -16.99 -1.75 -11.75
C VAL A 194 -16.12 -0.50 -11.91
N GLN A 195 -15.68 0.08 -10.80
CA GLN A 195 -14.75 1.20 -10.76
C GLN A 195 -13.33 0.68 -10.97
N ILE A 196 -12.57 1.36 -11.83
CA ILE A 196 -11.26 0.89 -12.28
C ILE A 196 -10.17 1.94 -12.06
N PHE A 197 -8.95 1.47 -11.85
CA PHE A 197 -7.75 2.31 -11.83
C PHE A 197 -6.57 1.59 -12.49
N PRO A 198 -5.75 2.26 -13.33
CA PRO A 198 -5.94 3.62 -13.87
C PRO A 198 -7.17 3.72 -14.80
N ALA A 199 -7.50 4.92 -15.28
CA ALA A 199 -8.58 5.10 -16.25
C ALA A 199 -8.26 4.42 -17.59
N LEU A 200 -9.28 4.04 -18.37
CA LEU A 200 -9.10 3.34 -19.65
C LEU A 200 -8.09 4.05 -20.56
N SER A 201 -7.11 3.30 -21.06
CA SER A 201 -6.01 3.82 -21.89
C SER A 201 -6.44 4.12 -23.34
N LYS A 202 -7.49 3.44 -23.80
CA LYS A 202 -8.05 3.50 -25.15
C LYS A 202 -9.55 3.23 -25.13
N ASP A 203 -10.21 3.47 -26.26
CA ASP A 203 -11.59 3.07 -26.46
C ASP A 203 -11.70 1.54 -26.49
N VAL A 204 -12.73 1.01 -25.82
CA VAL A 204 -13.02 -0.41 -25.74
C VAL A 204 -14.43 -0.62 -26.27
N ALA A 205 -14.55 -1.42 -27.32
CA ALA A 205 -15.85 -1.78 -27.89
C ALA A 205 -16.62 -2.71 -26.94
N ASP A 206 -17.89 -2.93 -27.27
CA ASP A 206 -18.69 -3.96 -26.63
C ASP A 206 -18.13 -5.36 -26.91
N ASN A 207 -18.35 -6.28 -25.98
CA ASN A 207 -18.01 -7.70 -26.10
C ASN A 207 -16.51 -7.99 -26.29
N ILE A 208 -15.63 -7.18 -25.70
CA ILE A 208 -14.18 -7.43 -25.67
C ILE A 208 -13.84 -8.31 -24.48
N ALA A 209 -13.05 -9.36 -24.73
CA ALA A 209 -12.64 -10.30 -23.69
C ALA A 209 -11.82 -9.61 -22.58
N VAL A 210 -12.19 -9.90 -21.34
CA VAL A 210 -11.54 -9.44 -20.10
C VAL A 210 -11.13 -10.65 -19.29
N THR A 211 -9.86 -10.68 -18.86
CA THR A 211 -9.33 -11.76 -18.03
C THR A 211 -9.00 -11.23 -16.64
N VAL A 212 -9.74 -11.68 -15.63
CA VAL A 212 -9.55 -11.32 -14.23
C VAL A 212 -8.61 -12.31 -13.54
N SER A 213 -7.69 -11.80 -12.71
CA SER A 213 -6.80 -12.62 -11.89
C SER A 213 -7.40 -12.80 -10.50
N LEU A 214 -7.83 -14.03 -10.19
CA LEU A 214 -8.49 -14.40 -8.95
C LEU A 214 -7.57 -15.28 -8.09
N VAL A 215 -6.64 -14.65 -7.35
CA VAL A 215 -5.62 -15.32 -6.52
C VAL A 215 -5.51 -14.64 -5.16
N ASN A 216 -5.54 -15.42 -4.08
CA ASN A 216 -5.20 -14.92 -2.73
C ASN A 216 -3.69 -14.78 -2.64
N HIS A 217 -3.21 -13.69 -2.05
CA HIS A 217 -1.77 -13.45 -1.94
C HIS A 217 -1.43 -12.43 -0.87
N VAL A 218 -0.17 -12.42 -0.45
CA VAL A 218 0.45 -11.32 0.29
C VAL A 218 0.79 -10.18 -0.68
N GLU A 219 0.44 -8.94 -0.33
CA GLU A 219 0.59 -7.75 -1.17
C GLU A 219 1.99 -7.12 -1.03
N ASN A 220 3.05 -7.88 -1.33
CA ASN A 220 4.39 -7.28 -1.45
C ASN A 220 4.40 -6.33 -2.65
N VAL A 221 5.05 -5.18 -2.55
CA VAL A 221 5.02 -4.15 -3.59
C VAL A 221 6.40 -3.61 -3.89
N ALA A 222 6.74 -3.59 -5.18
CA ALA A 222 7.90 -2.87 -5.69
C ALA A 222 7.42 -1.61 -6.40
N TYR A 223 7.98 -0.46 -6.06
CA TYR A 223 7.50 0.82 -6.56
C TYR A 223 8.63 1.83 -6.75
N HIS A 224 8.41 2.77 -7.64
CA HIS A 224 9.21 3.98 -7.74
C HIS A 224 8.69 5.03 -6.74
N ARG A 225 9.58 5.87 -6.21
CA ARG A 225 9.27 6.92 -5.21
C ARG A 225 8.04 7.78 -5.53
N ASN A 226 7.77 8.00 -6.83
CA ASN A 226 6.65 8.82 -7.31
C ASN A 226 5.33 8.04 -7.52
N ALA A 227 5.26 6.75 -7.20
CA ALA A 227 4.03 5.95 -7.37
C ALA A 227 2.94 6.34 -6.35
N PHE A 228 3.36 6.65 -5.13
CA PHE A 228 2.50 6.97 -4.00
C PHE A 228 2.88 8.33 -3.41
N ALA A 229 1.91 9.01 -2.81
CA ALA A 229 2.13 10.26 -2.10
C ALA A 229 1.51 10.18 -0.71
N LEU A 230 2.32 10.59 0.28
CA LEU A 230 1.87 10.99 1.61
C LEU A 230 1.96 12.51 1.66
N ALA A 231 0.85 13.16 2.00
CA ALA A 231 0.82 14.59 2.29
C ALA A 231 0.39 14.79 3.73
N MET A 232 1.15 15.58 4.48
CA MET A 232 0.82 15.97 5.85
C MET A 232 0.77 17.49 5.95
N ALA A 233 -0.08 18.01 6.84
CA ALA A 233 -0.19 19.44 7.07
C ALA A 233 -0.26 19.74 8.58
N PRO A 234 0.38 20.83 9.05
CA PRO A 234 0.24 21.25 10.44
C PRO A 234 -1.19 21.70 10.70
N LEU A 235 -1.78 21.19 11.78
CA LEU A 235 -3.10 21.61 12.25
C LEU A 235 -3.01 22.94 13.00
N SER A 236 -4.08 23.74 12.94
CA SER A 236 -4.09 25.06 13.57
C SER A 236 -3.88 25.01 15.10
N GLU A 237 -3.22 26.03 15.63
CA GLU A 237 -2.94 26.16 17.06
C GLU A 237 -4.02 26.97 17.82
N MET A 238 -5.15 27.29 17.19
CA MET A 238 -6.20 28.17 17.75
C MET A 238 -6.72 27.73 19.13
N GLY A 239 -6.51 26.48 19.53
CA GLY A 239 -6.80 26.01 20.89
C GLY A 239 -6.00 26.72 22.00
N ARG A 240 -4.88 27.38 21.68
CA ARG A 240 -4.07 28.14 22.66
C ARG A 240 -4.87 29.28 23.33
N GLU A 241 -5.88 29.82 22.67
CA GLU A 241 -6.72 30.90 23.19
C GLU A 241 -7.79 30.42 24.19
N PHE A 242 -8.01 29.10 24.32
CA PHE A 242 -9.07 28.50 25.14
C PHE A 242 -8.54 27.66 26.33
N SER A 243 -7.40 28.08 26.92
CA SER A 243 -6.77 27.40 28.06
C SER A 243 -6.29 25.96 27.79
N VAL A 244 -6.12 25.59 26.51
CA VAL A 244 -5.50 24.34 26.07
C VAL A 244 -4.05 24.61 25.71
N LYS A 245 -3.11 23.83 26.24
CA LYS A 245 -1.73 23.87 25.78
C LYS A 245 -1.64 23.09 24.47
N VAL A 246 -1.27 23.76 23.40
CA VAL A 246 -1.07 23.17 22.08
C VAL A 246 0.39 23.36 21.71
N GLU A 247 1.05 22.27 21.34
CA GLU A 247 2.38 22.29 20.76
C GLU A 247 2.35 21.51 19.44
N THR A 248 2.92 22.08 18.39
CA THR A 248 3.02 21.46 17.07
C THR A 248 4.48 21.20 16.78
N VAL A 249 4.79 19.97 16.37
CA VAL A 249 6.09 19.59 15.84
C VAL A 249 5.92 19.40 14.35
N PHE A 250 6.69 20.16 13.57
CA PHE A 250 6.78 20.01 12.13
C PHE A 250 8.25 19.82 11.78
N ASP A 251 8.57 18.71 11.13
CA ASP A 251 9.89 18.50 10.54
C ASP A 251 9.85 18.90 9.06
N GLU A 252 10.56 19.97 8.72
CA GLU A 252 10.59 20.52 7.36
C GLU A 252 11.30 19.60 6.36
N ALA A 253 12.20 18.72 6.83
CA ALA A 253 12.93 17.80 5.97
C ALA A 253 12.10 16.57 5.57
N SER A 254 11.38 15.97 6.51
CA SER A 254 10.49 14.83 6.25
C SER A 254 9.06 15.24 5.86
N GLY A 255 8.66 16.48 6.13
CA GLY A 255 7.30 16.96 5.95
C GLY A 255 6.30 16.40 6.96
N ILE A 256 6.78 15.72 8.01
CA ILE A 256 5.93 15.10 9.03
C ILE A 256 5.44 16.17 10.02
N ALA A 257 4.13 16.17 10.26
CA ALA A 257 3.46 17.10 11.18
C ALA A 257 2.69 16.35 12.27
N LEU A 258 2.97 16.67 13.53
CA LEU A 258 2.26 16.14 14.69
C LEU A 258 1.88 17.26 15.64
N ARG A 259 0.68 17.19 16.21
CA ARG A 259 0.19 18.17 17.18
C ARG A 259 -0.16 17.48 18.49
N ALA A 260 0.39 17.98 19.60
CA ALA A 260 0.01 17.60 20.94
C ALA A 260 -0.93 18.65 21.55
N ARG A 261 -2.06 18.21 22.12
CA ARG A 261 -2.99 19.05 22.88
C ARG A 261 -3.12 18.52 24.29
N MET A 262 -2.98 19.41 25.27
CA MET A 262 -3.13 19.09 26.69
C MET A 262 -4.15 20.04 27.33
N TRP A 263 -5.14 19.47 28.02
CA TRP A 263 -6.13 20.24 28.76
C TRP A 263 -6.54 19.55 30.06
N TYR A 264 -7.02 20.35 31.00
CA TYR A 264 -7.54 19.87 32.28
C TYR A 264 -9.06 19.78 32.24
N ASP A 265 -9.59 18.62 32.60
CA ASP A 265 -11.01 18.35 32.80
C ASP A 265 -11.32 18.51 34.29
N ALA A 266 -11.86 19.69 34.65
CA ALA A 266 -12.08 20.09 36.04
C ALA A 266 -13.15 19.24 36.74
N ASP A 267 -14.18 18.79 36.01
CA ASP A 267 -15.28 17.99 36.57
C ASP A 267 -14.82 16.60 37.01
N LYS A 268 -13.79 16.07 36.35
CA LYS A 268 -13.25 14.73 36.62
C LYS A 268 -11.87 14.75 37.27
N SER A 269 -11.32 15.93 37.55
CA SER A 269 -9.95 16.17 38.01
C SER A 269 -8.94 15.35 37.21
N LYS A 270 -9.00 15.49 35.87
CA LYS A 270 -8.17 14.72 34.94
C LYS A 270 -7.47 15.59 33.91
N THR A 271 -6.17 15.40 33.77
CA THR A 271 -5.41 15.90 32.61
C THR A 271 -5.60 14.96 31.42
N LYS A 272 -5.97 15.52 30.28
CA LYS A 272 -6.13 14.83 29.00
C LYS A 272 -5.04 15.29 28.04
N VAL A 273 -4.46 14.32 27.33
CA VAL A 273 -3.46 14.55 26.29
C VAL A 273 -3.98 13.88 25.02
N ALA A 274 -3.95 14.60 23.90
CA ALA A 274 -4.28 14.08 22.58
C ALA A 274 -3.13 14.38 21.62
N LEU A 275 -2.75 13.38 20.84
CA LEU A 275 -1.88 13.54 19.68
C LEU A 275 -2.75 13.48 18.43
N ASP A 276 -2.62 14.47 17.56
CA ASP A 276 -3.34 14.54 16.29
C ASP A 276 -2.33 14.67 15.14
N ALA A 277 -2.60 13.99 14.03
CA ALA A 277 -1.92 14.17 12.75
C ALA A 277 -2.97 14.43 11.66
N LEU A 278 -2.71 15.39 10.76
CA LEU A 278 -3.50 15.57 9.55
C LEU A 278 -2.69 15.07 8.37
N TYR A 279 -3.16 13.99 7.76
CA TYR A 279 -2.50 13.37 6.63
C TYR A 279 -3.49 12.87 5.58
N GLY A 280 -2.99 12.68 4.36
CA GLY A 280 -3.70 12.04 3.26
C GLY A 280 -2.74 11.20 2.43
N VAL A 281 -3.23 10.05 1.97
CA VAL A 281 -2.47 9.12 1.13
C VAL A 281 -3.15 8.95 -0.22
N LYS A 282 -2.35 8.87 -1.30
CA LYS A 282 -2.89 8.68 -2.65
C LYS A 282 -1.93 7.91 -3.54
N CYS A 283 -2.46 6.99 -4.34
CA CYS A 283 -1.75 6.44 -5.49
C CYS A 283 -1.79 7.45 -6.65
N LEU A 284 -0.62 7.96 -7.03
CA LEU A 284 -0.47 8.94 -8.11
C LEU A 284 -0.49 8.26 -9.48
N ASP A 285 0.39 7.26 -9.66
CA ASP A 285 0.48 6.48 -10.88
C ASP A 285 0.71 5.00 -10.54
N ALA A 286 -0.33 4.21 -10.78
CA ALA A 286 -0.33 2.77 -10.58
C ALA A 286 0.67 2.02 -11.49
N ASN A 287 1.13 2.62 -12.60
CA ASN A 287 2.07 1.97 -13.51
C ASN A 287 3.52 2.01 -13.01
N LEU A 288 3.79 2.87 -12.04
CA LEU A 288 5.09 3.01 -11.38
C LEU A 288 5.30 1.98 -10.25
N ALA A 289 4.35 1.07 -10.06
CA ALA A 289 4.40 0.03 -9.05
C ALA A 289 3.99 -1.34 -9.64
N VAL A 290 4.48 -2.40 -9.00
CA VAL A 290 4.19 -3.80 -9.34
C VAL A 290 4.04 -4.60 -8.06
N LYS A 291 2.98 -5.40 -7.97
CA LYS A 291 2.78 -6.35 -6.87
C LYS A 291 3.58 -7.62 -7.09
N ALA A 292 4.27 -8.09 -6.07
CA ALA A 292 4.91 -9.40 -6.05
C ALA A 292 4.08 -10.35 -5.18
N ARG A 293 3.26 -11.14 -5.84
CA ARG A 293 2.23 -11.96 -5.20
C ARG A 293 2.84 -13.27 -4.73
N LYS A 294 2.91 -13.44 -3.42
CA LYS A 294 3.22 -14.72 -2.79
C LYS A 294 1.90 -15.35 -2.35
N ALA A 295 1.60 -16.54 -2.85
CA ALA A 295 0.35 -17.27 -2.59
C ALA A 295 0.36 -17.96 -1.22
#